data_AF-A0A6P3RPU5-F1
#
_entry.id   AF-A0A6P3RPU5-F1
#
_cell.length_a   1.000
_cell.length_b   1.000
_cell.length_c   1.000
_cell.angle_alpha   90.00
_cell.angle_beta   90.00
_cell.angle_gamma   90.00
#
_symmetry.space_group_name_H-M   'P 1'
#
loop_
_entity.id
_entity.type
_entity.pdbx_description
1 polymer ?
#
loop_
_entity_poly.entity_id
_entity_poly.type
_entity_poly.pdbx_seq_one_letter_code
_entity_poly.pdbx_strand_id
1 'polypeptide(L)'
;MYGLHQGVHHFSSFDRVQSLPLLLRQAGVRTGIIGKKHVGPEAVYPFDFAYTEENGSVLQVGRNITRMKLLVRKFLQTQDDRPFFLYVAFHDPHRCGHSQPQYGTFCEKFGNGESGMGRIPDWTPQAYGPQDVLVFVRGACRE
;
A
#
# COMPACT_ATOMS: atom_id res chain seq x y z
N MET A 1 -8.54 17.24 11.59
CA MET A 1 -8.15 16.33 10.49
C MET A 1 -6.67 16.56 10.25
N TYR A 2 -5.82 15.55 10.49
CA TYR A 2 -4.38 15.62 10.17
C TYR A 2 -4.21 15.55 8.65
N GLY A 3 -3.29 16.33 8.09
CA GLY A 3 -3.13 16.50 6.64
C GLY A 3 -2.60 15.25 5.94
N LEU A 4 -3.12 14.95 4.75
CA LEU A 4 -2.60 13.89 3.88
C LEU A 4 -1.57 14.46 2.91
N HIS A 5 -0.52 13.68 2.60
CA HIS A 5 0.51 14.08 1.64
C HIS A 5 -0.06 14.32 0.24
N GLN A 6 -0.93 13.42 -0.22
CA GLN A 6 -1.58 13.47 -1.53
C GLN A 6 -2.96 14.19 -1.48
N GLY A 7 -3.22 14.99 -0.46
CA GLY A 7 -4.47 15.74 -0.28
C GLY A 7 -4.26 17.25 -0.31
N VAL A 8 -5.34 18.02 -0.15
CA VAL A 8 -5.32 19.49 -0.17
C VAL A 8 -4.35 20.12 0.84
N HIS A 9 -4.05 19.42 1.93
CA HIS A 9 -3.14 19.90 2.97
C HIS A 9 -1.66 19.65 2.64
N HIS A 10 -1.38 18.81 1.64
CA HIS A 10 -0.04 18.49 1.14
C HIS A 10 1.01 18.30 2.25
N PHE A 11 0.69 17.42 3.21
CA PHE A 11 1.55 17.23 4.38
C PHE A 11 2.88 16.59 3.98
N SER A 12 3.97 17.29 4.24
CA SER A 12 5.33 16.90 3.84
C SER A 12 6.28 17.07 5.02
N SER A 13 7.29 16.21 5.08
CA SER A 13 8.37 16.32 6.06
C SER A 13 9.29 17.49 5.72
N PHE A 14 9.97 18.05 6.72
CA PHE A 14 11.02 19.05 6.48
C PHE A 14 12.20 18.43 5.72
N ASP A 15 12.83 19.20 4.83
CA ASP A 15 13.92 18.74 3.97
C ASP A 15 15.13 18.17 4.73
N ARG A 16 15.34 18.61 5.98
CA ARG A 16 16.45 18.16 6.85
C ARG A 16 16.19 16.81 7.54
N VAL A 17 15.00 16.23 7.42
CA VAL A 17 14.69 14.94 8.03
C VAL A 17 15.51 13.85 7.34
N GLN A 18 16.18 13.02 8.13
CA GLN A 18 16.86 11.83 7.64
C GLN A 18 15.97 10.62 7.85
N SER A 19 15.29 10.18 6.78
CA SER A 19 14.40 9.03 6.85
C SER A 19 15.17 7.71 6.87
N LEU A 20 14.51 6.65 7.31
CA LEU A 20 15.05 5.29 7.27
C LEU A 20 15.58 4.89 5.87
N PRO A 21 14.81 5.00 4.77
CA PRO A 21 15.33 4.60 3.46
C PRO A 21 16.50 5.46 2.97
N LEU A 22 16.59 6.74 3.37
CA LEU A 22 17.75 7.58 3.08
C LEU A 22 19.01 7.06 3.79
N LEU A 23 18.91 6.79 5.09
CA LEU A 23 20.02 6.29 5.90
C LEU A 23 20.52 4.92 5.42
N LEU A 24 19.59 4.02 5.10
CA LEU A 24 19.93 2.69 4.56
C LEU A 24 20.65 2.78 3.22
N ARG A 25 20.16 3.65 2.32
CA ARG A 25 20.82 3.89 1.03
C ARG A 25 22.24 4.42 1.19
N GLN A 26 22.46 5.36 2.11
CA GLN A 26 23.79 5.88 2.44
C GLN A 26 24.74 4.81 3.01
N ALA A 27 24.19 3.84 3.76
CA ALA A 27 24.93 2.69 4.28
C ALA A 27 25.16 1.57 3.24
N GLY A 28 24.82 1.79 1.97
CA GLY A 28 25.00 0.81 0.90
C GLY A 28 23.94 -0.29 0.84
N VAL A 29 22.80 -0.11 1.51
CA VAL A 29 21.64 -1.03 1.41
C VAL A 29 20.78 -0.62 0.22
N ARG A 30 20.40 -1.59 -0.63
CA ARG A 30 19.43 -1.37 -1.71
C ARG A 30 18.03 -1.22 -1.12
N THR A 31 17.36 -0.10 -1.40
CA THR A 31 16.02 0.16 -0.86
C THR A 31 14.93 -0.02 -1.92
N GLY A 32 13.83 -0.66 -1.54
CA GLY A 32 12.67 -0.86 -2.42
C GLY A 32 11.34 -0.58 -1.72
N ILE A 33 10.36 -0.08 -2.47
CA ILE A 33 8.97 0.08 -2.03
C ILE A 33 8.01 -0.42 -3.10
N ILE A 34 7.00 -1.19 -2.67
CA ILE A 34 5.87 -1.62 -3.50
C ILE A 34 4.59 -1.32 -2.72
N GLY A 35 3.72 -0.49 -3.28
CA GLY A 35 2.43 -0.14 -2.67
C GLY A 35 2.30 1.34 -2.34
N LYS A 36 1.47 1.65 -1.34
CA LYS A 36 1.10 3.04 -1.02
C LYS A 36 2.23 3.73 -0.25
N LYS A 37 2.84 4.78 -0.82
CA LYS A 37 3.90 5.58 -0.19
C LYS A 37 3.30 6.65 0.73
N HIS A 38 2.50 7.53 0.17
CA HIS A 38 1.67 8.53 0.84
C HIS A 38 2.42 9.45 1.83
N VAL A 39 3.72 9.64 1.59
CA VAL A 39 4.62 10.53 2.33
C VAL A 39 5.56 11.21 1.35
N GLY A 40 5.99 12.42 1.68
CA GLY A 40 6.99 13.16 0.91
C GLY A 40 7.74 14.17 1.77
N PRO A 41 8.69 14.90 1.18
CA PRO A 41 9.03 14.90 -0.25
C PRO A 41 9.92 13.72 -0.68
N GLU A 42 10.04 13.47 -1.99
CA GLU A 42 10.85 12.39 -2.57
C GLU A 42 12.31 12.42 -2.08
N ALA A 43 12.90 13.62 -2.00
CA ALA A 43 14.28 13.80 -1.54
C ALA A 43 14.51 13.29 -0.11
N VAL A 44 13.47 13.31 0.74
CA VAL A 44 13.53 12.80 2.13
C VAL A 44 13.27 11.31 2.17
N TYR A 45 12.42 10.76 1.29
CA TYR A 45 12.05 9.33 1.28
C TYR A 45 12.45 8.61 -0.02
N PRO A 46 13.77 8.52 -0.33
CA PRO A 46 14.23 7.95 -1.60
C PRO A 46 14.23 6.42 -1.58
N PHE A 47 13.78 5.80 -2.67
CA PHE A 47 13.87 4.35 -2.88
C PHE A 47 14.55 4.03 -4.22
N ASP A 48 15.48 3.07 -4.25
CA ASP A 48 16.15 2.64 -5.49
C ASP A 48 15.18 1.90 -6.44
N PHE A 49 14.21 1.18 -5.87
CA PHE A 49 13.15 0.49 -6.61
C PHE A 49 11.78 0.94 -6.09
N ALA A 50 11.00 1.66 -6.88
CA ALA A 50 9.72 2.23 -6.42
C ALA A 50 8.57 1.92 -7.39
N TYR A 51 7.55 1.23 -6.88
CA TYR A 51 6.26 1.06 -7.56
C TYR A 51 5.15 1.49 -6.61
N THR A 52 4.69 2.73 -6.77
CA THR A 52 3.81 3.42 -5.83
C THR A 52 2.63 4.08 -6.54
N GLU A 53 1.79 4.80 -5.81
CA GLU A 53 0.75 5.64 -6.40
C GLU A 53 1.30 6.82 -7.23
N GLU A 54 2.58 7.18 -7.06
CA GLU A 54 3.21 8.30 -7.77
C GLU A 54 3.56 7.94 -9.22
N ASN A 55 3.67 6.65 -9.53
CA ASN A 55 4.04 6.16 -10.86
C ASN A 55 3.14 5.02 -11.38
N GLY A 56 2.03 4.73 -10.69
CA GLY A 56 1.11 3.66 -11.06
C GLY A 56 -0.19 3.70 -10.26
N SER A 57 -1.10 2.78 -10.60
CA SER A 57 -2.37 2.65 -9.88
C SER A 57 -2.16 2.01 -8.51
N VAL A 58 -2.58 2.69 -7.44
CA VAL A 58 -2.56 2.15 -6.06
C VAL A 58 -3.37 0.86 -5.92
N LEU A 59 -4.37 0.61 -6.77
CA LEU A 59 -5.07 -0.69 -6.79
C LEU A 59 -4.15 -1.82 -7.22
N GLN A 60 -3.31 -1.58 -8.24
CA GLN A 60 -2.45 -2.60 -8.79
C GLN A 60 -1.23 -2.85 -7.91
N VAL A 61 -0.64 -1.81 -7.32
CA VAL A 61 0.56 -1.97 -6.48
C VAL A 61 0.25 -2.12 -5.00
N GLY A 62 -0.98 -1.85 -4.55
CA GLY A 62 -1.38 -1.90 -3.14
C GLY A 62 -2.50 -2.89 -2.80
N ARG A 63 -3.25 -3.44 -3.77
CA ARG A 63 -4.33 -4.42 -3.52
C ARG A 63 -4.23 -5.69 -4.37
N ASN A 64 -3.77 -5.59 -5.62
CA ASN A 64 -3.56 -6.74 -6.48
C ASN A 64 -2.33 -7.56 -6.05
N ILE A 65 -2.53 -8.55 -5.18
CA ILE A 65 -1.46 -9.39 -4.64
C ILE A 65 -0.68 -10.15 -5.72
N THR A 66 -1.30 -10.51 -6.85
CA THR A 66 -0.59 -11.11 -7.99
C THR A 66 0.44 -10.14 -8.55
N ARG A 67 0.04 -8.88 -8.80
CA ARG A 67 0.96 -7.86 -9.31
C ARG A 67 2.07 -7.57 -8.30
N MET A 68 1.74 -7.43 -7.03
CA MET A 68 2.70 -7.20 -5.96
C MET A 68 3.70 -8.35 -5.86
N LYS A 69 3.24 -9.61 -5.88
CA LYS A 69 4.09 -10.81 -5.93
C LYS A 69 5.09 -10.77 -7.08
N LEU A 70 4.65 -10.38 -8.29
CA LEU A 70 5.54 -10.27 -9.46
C LEU A 70 6.58 -9.15 -9.30
N LEU A 71 6.21 -8.03 -8.68
CA LEU A 71 7.14 -6.93 -8.39
C LEU A 71 8.18 -7.32 -7.34
N VAL A 72 7.76 -8.02 -6.27
CA VAL A 72 8.66 -8.59 -5.27
C VAL A 72 9.63 -9.57 -5.94
N ARG A 73 9.12 -10.48 -6.79
CA ARG A 73 9.96 -11.40 -7.57
C ARG A 73 10.99 -10.64 -8.41
N LYS A 74 10.57 -9.59 -9.13
CA LYS A 74 11.47 -8.75 -9.94
C LYS A 74 12.55 -8.10 -9.08
N PHE A 75 12.20 -7.57 -7.91
CA PHE A 75 13.15 -6.96 -7.00
C PHE A 75 14.21 -7.97 -6.55
N LEU A 76 13.79 -9.15 -6.09
CA LEU A 76 14.68 -10.20 -5.58
C LEU A 76 15.53 -10.88 -6.68
N GLN A 77 15.06 -10.90 -7.93
CA GLN A 77 15.81 -11.47 -9.06
C GLN A 77 16.85 -10.53 -9.67
N THR A 78 16.86 -9.25 -9.28
CA THR A 78 17.88 -8.32 -9.77
C THR A 78 19.23 -8.70 -9.16
N GLN A 79 20.23 -8.97 -9.99
CA GLN A 79 21.60 -9.22 -9.53
C GLN A 79 22.17 -7.92 -8.94
N ASP A 80 22.32 -7.89 -7.62
CA ASP A 80 22.89 -6.80 -6.83
C ASP A 80 23.45 -7.42 -5.55
N ASP A 81 24.73 -7.22 -5.27
CA ASP A 81 25.42 -7.82 -4.12
C ASP A 81 25.13 -7.09 -2.80
N ARG A 82 24.46 -5.93 -2.85
CA ARG A 82 24.11 -5.15 -1.66
C ARG A 82 23.06 -5.88 -0.81
N PRO A 83 23.11 -5.77 0.53
CA PRO A 83 21.95 -6.11 1.36
C PRO A 83 20.74 -5.26 0.94
N PHE A 84 19.53 -5.74 1.18
CA PHE A 84 18.31 -5.04 0.77
C PHE A 84 17.35 -4.75 1.91
N PHE A 85 16.59 -3.68 1.74
CA PHE A 85 15.40 -3.34 2.50
C PHE A 85 14.23 -3.19 1.53
N LEU A 86 13.22 -4.04 1.67
CA LEU A 86 12.01 -3.99 0.84
C LEU A 86 10.79 -3.71 1.71
N TYR A 87 10.14 -2.58 1.47
CA TYR A 87 8.90 -2.19 2.13
C TYR A 87 7.68 -2.50 1.26
N VAL A 88 6.85 -3.44 1.69
CA VAL A 88 5.61 -3.81 1.00
C VAL A 88 4.43 -3.17 1.72
N ALA A 89 3.94 -2.07 1.17
CA ALA A 89 2.95 -1.20 1.79
C ALA A 89 1.55 -1.44 1.20
N PHE A 90 0.88 -2.49 1.69
CA PHE A 90 -0.49 -2.80 1.26
C PHE A 90 -1.43 -1.60 1.48
N HIS A 91 -2.35 -1.42 0.54
CA HIS A 91 -3.44 -0.48 0.68
C HIS A 91 -4.67 -1.13 1.33
N ASP A 92 -4.83 -2.45 1.21
CA ASP A 92 -5.79 -3.19 2.03
C ASP A 92 -5.40 -3.12 3.52
N PRO A 93 -6.37 -3.09 4.46
CA PRO A 93 -7.82 -3.09 4.29
C PRO A 93 -8.42 -1.66 4.34
N HIS A 94 -7.84 -0.69 3.63
CA HIS A 94 -8.40 0.67 3.61
C HIS A 94 -9.75 0.71 2.90
N ARG A 95 -10.68 1.54 3.40
CA ARG A 95 -11.99 1.77 2.77
C ARG A 95 -11.85 2.25 1.32
N CYS A 96 -12.79 1.85 0.47
CA CYS A 96 -12.86 2.21 -0.95
C CYS A 96 -14.11 3.01 -1.32
N GLY A 97 -15.11 3.10 -0.43
CA GLY A 97 -16.42 3.68 -0.79
C GLY A 97 -16.38 5.12 -1.33
N HIS A 98 -15.41 5.95 -0.89
CA HIS A 98 -15.28 7.32 -1.39
C HIS A 98 -14.64 7.41 -2.78
N SER A 99 -13.66 6.54 -3.08
CA SER A 99 -12.87 6.64 -4.31
C SER A 99 -13.35 5.70 -5.40
N GLN A 100 -13.79 4.49 -5.04
CA GLN A 100 -14.13 3.41 -5.96
C GLN A 100 -15.30 2.57 -5.42
N PRO A 101 -16.50 3.17 -5.33
CA PRO A 101 -17.67 2.54 -4.72
C PRO A 101 -18.08 1.22 -5.39
N GLN A 102 -17.78 1.05 -6.68
CA GLN A 102 -18.13 -0.16 -7.44
C GLN A 102 -17.47 -1.44 -6.90
N TYR A 103 -16.33 -1.32 -6.21
CA TYR A 103 -15.61 -2.47 -5.66
C TYR A 103 -16.02 -2.82 -4.23
N GLY A 104 -17.04 -2.15 -3.69
CA GLY A 104 -17.51 -2.37 -2.32
C GLY A 104 -16.86 -1.43 -1.30
N THR A 105 -17.30 -1.52 -0.04
CA THR A 105 -16.94 -0.53 1.00
C THR A 105 -15.45 -0.56 1.32
N PHE A 106 -14.82 -1.72 1.17
CA PHE A 106 -13.41 -2.00 1.45
C PHE A 106 -12.65 -2.48 0.21
N CYS A 107 -13.23 -2.33 -0.99
CA CYS A 107 -12.69 -2.90 -2.22
C CYS A 107 -12.71 -4.44 -2.23
N GLU A 108 -13.54 -5.06 -1.38
CA GLU A 108 -13.66 -6.51 -1.22
C GLU A 108 -14.17 -7.24 -2.47
N LYS A 109 -14.64 -6.51 -3.50
CA LYS A 109 -15.03 -7.09 -4.79
C LYS A 109 -13.94 -6.98 -5.85
N PHE A 110 -12.94 -6.11 -5.67
CA PHE A 110 -11.90 -5.90 -6.68
C PHE A 110 -11.10 -7.18 -6.94
N GLY A 111 -11.16 -7.69 -8.17
CA GLY A 111 -10.44 -8.90 -8.55
C GLY A 111 -11.08 -10.22 -8.10
N ASN A 112 -12.34 -10.21 -7.64
CA ASN A 112 -13.02 -11.41 -7.14
C ASN A 112 -13.50 -12.37 -8.26
N GLY A 113 -13.39 -11.97 -9.53
CA GLY A 113 -13.82 -12.76 -10.70
C GLY A 113 -15.25 -12.50 -11.17
N GLU A 114 -16.04 -11.69 -10.47
CA GLU A 114 -17.37 -11.28 -10.92
C GLU A 114 -17.29 -10.35 -12.14
N SER A 115 -18.40 -10.23 -12.86
CA SER A 115 -18.50 -9.34 -14.03
C SER A 115 -18.16 -7.90 -13.65
N GLY A 116 -17.24 -7.28 -14.39
CA GLY A 116 -16.77 -5.91 -14.16
C GLY A 116 -15.72 -5.74 -13.05
N MET A 117 -15.38 -6.81 -12.32
CA MET A 117 -14.44 -6.74 -11.18
C MET A 117 -13.02 -7.15 -11.52
N GLY A 118 -12.83 -7.82 -12.66
CA GLY A 118 -11.55 -8.45 -13.02
C GLY A 118 -11.24 -9.65 -12.13
N ARG A 119 -10.04 -10.22 -12.29
CA ARG A 119 -9.61 -11.40 -11.52
C ARG A 119 -8.18 -11.25 -11.05
N ILE A 120 -7.95 -11.39 -9.75
CA ILE A 120 -6.61 -11.57 -9.17
C ILE A 120 -6.39 -13.08 -9.04
N PRO A 121 -5.58 -13.72 -9.90
CA PRO A 121 -5.52 -15.18 -9.98
C PRO A 121 -4.93 -15.84 -8.74
N ASP A 122 -4.11 -15.13 -7.96
CA ASP A 122 -3.52 -15.65 -6.71
C ASP A 122 -4.38 -15.38 -5.47
N TRP A 123 -5.53 -14.70 -5.63
CA TRP A 123 -6.43 -14.42 -4.52
C TRP A 123 -7.65 -15.34 -4.57
N THR A 124 -7.97 -15.94 -3.43
CA THR A 124 -9.21 -16.68 -3.23
C THR A 124 -10.10 -15.84 -2.31
N PRO A 125 -11.18 -15.22 -2.81
CA PRO A 125 -12.07 -14.42 -1.99
C PRO A 125 -12.69 -15.24 -0.84
N GLN A 126 -12.71 -14.67 0.35
CA GLN A 126 -13.33 -15.27 1.53
C GLN A 126 -14.52 -14.41 1.94
N ALA A 127 -15.72 -14.98 1.84
CA ALA A 127 -16.94 -14.31 2.26
C ALA A 127 -17.21 -14.56 3.74
N TYR A 128 -17.67 -13.53 4.45
CA TYR A 128 -18.09 -13.61 5.84
C TYR A 128 -19.53 -13.09 5.96
N GLY A 129 -20.40 -13.84 6.65
CA GLY A 129 -21.71 -13.35 7.05
C GLY A 129 -21.54 -12.28 8.14
N PRO A 130 -22.31 -11.17 8.11
CA PRO A 130 -22.19 -10.14 9.14
C PRO A 130 -22.35 -10.66 10.58
N GLN A 131 -23.16 -11.70 10.77
CA GLN A 131 -23.39 -12.37 12.04
C GLN A 131 -22.18 -13.17 12.54
N ASP A 132 -21.28 -13.56 11.65
CA ASP A 132 -20.08 -14.34 11.97
C ASP A 132 -18.88 -13.42 12.32
N VAL A 133 -19.03 -12.11 12.11
CA VAL A 133 -17.99 -11.11 12.37
C VAL A 133 -18.23 -10.49 13.75
N LEU A 134 -17.39 -10.86 14.72
CA LEU A 134 -17.38 -10.23 16.03
C LEU A 134 -16.78 -8.81 15.93
N VAL A 135 -17.64 -7.80 15.93
CA VAL A 135 -17.21 -6.40 16.03
C VAL A 135 -17.30 -5.97 17.48
N PHE A 136 -16.15 -5.93 18.17
CA PHE A 136 -16.06 -5.25 19.46
C PHE A 136 -16.13 -3.74 19.23
N VAL A 137 -17.34 -3.19 19.26
CA VAL A 137 -17.51 -1.77 19.54
C VAL A 137 -17.18 -1.62 21.03
N ARG A 138 -16.07 -0.96 21.37
CA ARG A 138 -15.89 -0.46 22.74
C ARG A 138 -17.08 0.45 23.00
N GLY A 139 -18.04 -0.07 23.75
CA GLY A 139 -19.25 0.65 24.12
C GLY A 139 -18.87 1.97 24.75
N ALA A 140 -19.62 3.00 24.38
CA ALA A 140 -19.69 4.23 25.15
C ALA A 140 -19.74 3.86 26.65
N CYS A 141 -18.93 4.55 27.46
CA CYS A 141 -19.14 4.56 28.91
C CYS A 141 -20.62 4.85 29.12
N ARG A 142 -21.34 3.89 29.72
CA ARG A 142 -22.62 4.22 30.35
C ARG A 142 -22.25 5.06 31.56
N GLU A 143 -22.76 6.29 31.59
CA GLU A 143 -22.81 7.13 32.79
C GLU A 143 -23.57 6.41 33.91
#